data_AF-A0A929P0G1-F1
#
_entry.id   AF-A0A929P0G1-F1
#
_cell.length_a   1.000
_cell.length_b   1.000
_cell.length_c   1.000
_cell.angle_alpha   90.00
_cell.angle_beta   90.00
_cell.angle_gamma   90.00
#
_symmetry.space_group_name_H-M   'P 1'
#
loop_
_entity.id
_entity.type
_entity.pdbx_description
1 polymer ?
#
loop_
_entity_poly.entity_id
_entity_poly.type
_entity_poly.pdbx_seq_one_letter_code
_entity_poly.pdbx_strand_id
1 'polypeptide(L)'
;MGHAAFFSEEICDGSSQHSIRTQQLVQAQKFDLVVSIPSSYGAIGEAHDFAADRRVNAKMLLFLNEQFVEGYSSQSLESITSVISCQIRYYENENDLEIVKQIVFDEVQKVREMKFILSGRY
;
A
#
# COMPACT_ATOMS: atom_id res chain seq x y z
N MET A 1 -0.49 -22.25 -2.03
CA MET A 1 0.54 -21.28 -1.60
C MET A 1 1.24 -20.78 -2.85
N GLY A 2 0.95 -19.57 -3.30
CA GLY A 2 1.40 -19.07 -4.61
C GLY A 2 1.19 -17.57 -4.76
N HIS A 3 1.59 -16.80 -3.75
CA HIS A 3 1.58 -15.34 -3.78
C HIS A 3 3.03 -14.86 -3.85
N ALA A 4 3.31 -13.93 -4.76
CA ALA A 4 4.62 -13.32 -4.87
C ALA A 4 4.58 -11.95 -4.18
N ALA A 5 5.50 -11.73 -3.25
CA ALA A 5 5.73 -10.45 -2.59
C ALA A 5 7.11 -9.95 -3.02
N PHE A 6 7.21 -8.66 -3.29
CA PHE A 6 8.46 -8.01 -3.70
C PHE A 6 8.59 -6.72 -2.93
N PHE A 7 9.81 -6.42 -2.51
CA PHE A 7 10.14 -5.11 -1.97
C PHE A 7 10.35 -4.10 -3.11
N SER A 8 10.02 -2.84 -2.86
CA SER A 8 10.08 -1.80 -3.89
C SER A 8 11.50 -1.57 -4.41
N GLU A 9 12.49 -1.86 -3.57
CA GLU A 9 13.92 -1.76 -3.81
C GLU A 9 14.43 -2.88 -4.73
N GLU A 10 13.76 -4.04 -4.73
CA GLU A 10 14.16 -5.21 -5.54
C GLU A 10 13.72 -5.09 -7.01
N ILE A 11 12.72 -4.27 -7.27
CA ILE A 11 12.07 -4.12 -8.59
C ILE A 11 12.54 -2.88 -9.37
N CYS A 12 13.31 -2.00 -8.72
CA CYS A 12 13.87 -0.81 -9.35
C CYS A 12 15.13 -1.15 -10.14
N ASP A 13 15.21 -0.64 -11.36
CA ASP A 13 16.38 -0.79 -12.23
C ASP A 13 17.32 0.41 -12.04
N GLY A 14 18.50 0.13 -11.49
CA GLY A 14 19.55 1.13 -11.29
C GLY A 14 20.16 1.68 -12.58
N SER A 15 19.92 1.03 -13.73
CA SER A 15 20.37 1.50 -15.04
C SER A 15 19.37 2.41 -15.76
N SER A 16 18.15 2.52 -15.24
CA SER A 16 17.08 3.33 -15.82
C SER A 16 17.32 4.83 -15.63
N GLN A 17 16.97 5.62 -16.65
CA GLN A 17 17.02 7.10 -16.58
C GLN A 17 15.80 7.70 -15.85
N HIS A 18 14.82 6.89 -15.48
CA HIS A 18 13.64 7.35 -14.76
C HIS A 18 13.88 7.43 -13.26
N SER A 19 13.24 8.40 -12.59
CA SER A 19 13.29 8.50 -11.14
C SER A 19 12.76 7.23 -10.46
N ILE A 20 13.33 6.87 -9.31
CA ILE A 20 12.91 5.71 -8.50
C ILE A 20 11.40 5.71 -8.27
N ARG A 21 10.84 6.87 -7.91
CA ARG A 21 9.40 7.06 -7.73
C ARG A 21 8.58 6.67 -8.97
N THR A 22 9.03 7.06 -10.16
CA THR A 22 8.35 6.70 -11.42
C THR A 22 8.38 5.18 -11.63
N GLN A 23 9.54 4.56 -11.37
CA GLN A 23 9.70 3.12 -11.50
C GLN A 23 8.79 2.38 -10.52
N GLN A 24 8.80 2.77 -9.24
CA GLN A 24 7.92 2.20 -8.21
C GLN A 24 6.45 2.33 -8.58
N LEU A 25 6.03 3.49 -9.10
CA LEU A 25 4.64 3.73 -9.48
C LEU A 25 4.21 2.90 -10.70
N VAL A 26 5.09 2.73 -11.70
CA VAL A 26 4.83 1.86 -12.86
C VAL A 26 4.76 0.40 -12.44
N GLN A 27 5.64 -0.05 -11.54
CA GLN A 27 5.61 -1.44 -11.08
C GLN A 27 4.40 -1.71 -10.18
N ALA A 28 4.05 -0.78 -9.28
CA ALA A 28 2.88 -0.88 -8.43
C ALA A 28 1.60 -1.12 -9.24
N GLN A 29 1.49 -0.60 -10.46
CA GLN A 29 0.36 -0.86 -11.36
C GLN A 29 0.18 -2.35 -11.74
N LYS A 30 1.24 -3.16 -11.68
CA LYS A 30 1.19 -4.61 -12.01
C LYS A 30 0.78 -5.49 -10.83
N PHE A 31 0.79 -4.96 -9.61
CA PHE A 31 0.42 -5.70 -8.40
C PHE A 31 -1.07 -5.61 -8.12
N ASP A 32 -1.63 -6.62 -7.44
CA ASP A 32 -3.03 -6.62 -7.04
C ASP A 32 -3.27 -5.90 -5.71
N LEU A 33 -2.24 -5.83 -4.88
CA LEU A 33 -2.23 -5.18 -3.59
C LEU A 33 -0.89 -4.46 -3.43
N VAL A 34 -0.93 -3.23 -2.95
CA VAL A 34 0.25 -2.44 -2.61
C VAL A 34 0.19 -2.16 -1.11
N VAL A 35 1.19 -2.61 -0.37
CA VAL A 35 1.28 -2.40 1.07
C VAL A 35 2.32 -1.33 1.34
N SER A 36 1.96 -0.33 2.15
CA SER A 36 2.86 0.75 2.56
C SER A 36 2.86 0.88 4.07
N ILE A 37 4.04 0.89 4.69
CA ILE A 37 4.23 0.97 6.15
C ILE A 37 5.22 2.12 6.43
N PRO A 38 4.79 3.38 6.26
CA PRO A 38 5.66 4.53 6.52
C PRO A 38 6.03 4.63 8.01
N SER A 39 7.32 4.80 8.29
CA SER A 39 7.88 4.90 9.66
C SER A 39 8.28 6.33 10.06
N SER A 40 7.96 7.34 9.24
CA SER A 40 8.28 8.75 9.52
C SER A 40 7.32 9.70 8.81
N TYR A 41 7.25 10.96 9.28
CA TYR A 41 6.46 12.01 8.61
C TYR A 41 6.83 12.21 7.13
N GLY A 42 8.12 12.08 6.78
CA GLY A 42 8.58 12.14 5.40
C GLY A 42 8.02 10.98 4.56
N ALA A 43 8.13 9.75 5.08
CA ALA A 43 7.58 8.56 4.43
C ALA A 43 6.05 8.59 4.32
N ILE A 44 5.36 9.21 5.29
CA ILE A 44 3.92 9.46 5.23
C ILE A 44 3.59 10.42 4.07
N GLY A 45 4.37 11.49 3.93
CA GLY A 45 4.25 12.41 2.79
C GLY A 45 4.46 11.72 1.45
N GLU A 46 5.48 10.86 1.35
CA GLU A 46 5.74 10.04 0.16
C GLU A 46 4.59 9.08 -0.15
N ALA A 47 4.04 8.40 0.87
CA ALA A 47 2.91 7.50 0.71
C ALA A 47 1.64 8.23 0.24
N HIS A 48 1.38 9.43 0.77
CA HIS A 48 0.30 10.30 0.31
C HIS A 48 0.48 10.68 -1.18
N ASP A 49 1.69 11.10 -1.53
CA ASP A 49 2.10 11.44 -2.90
C ASP A 49 2.02 10.26 -3.88
N PHE A 50 2.21 9.05 -3.38
CA PHE A 50 2.07 7.80 -4.12
C PHE A 50 0.60 7.41 -4.29
N ALA A 51 -0.20 7.60 -3.23
CA ALA A 51 -1.64 7.36 -3.22
C ALA A 51 -2.41 8.37 -4.08
N ALA A 52 -1.82 9.50 -4.49
CA ALA A 52 -2.45 10.44 -5.42
C ALA A 52 -2.71 9.83 -6.81
N ASP A 53 -1.98 8.78 -7.23
CA ASP A 53 -2.26 8.07 -8.48
C ASP A 53 -3.43 7.10 -8.31
N ARG A 54 -4.54 7.39 -9.00
CA ARG A 54 -5.78 6.58 -8.92
C ARG A 54 -5.58 5.10 -9.23
N ARG A 55 -4.61 4.73 -10.09
CA ARG A 55 -4.35 3.33 -10.46
C ARG A 55 -3.69 2.53 -9.35
N VAL A 56 -3.05 3.23 -8.42
CA VAL A 56 -2.39 2.65 -7.24
C VAL A 56 -3.30 2.79 -6.02
N ASN A 57 -3.95 3.94 -5.86
CA ASN A 57 -4.83 4.25 -4.74
C ASN A 57 -5.87 3.16 -4.46
N ALA A 58 -6.55 2.66 -5.49
CA ALA A 58 -7.62 1.68 -5.37
C ALA A 58 -7.19 0.30 -4.81
N LYS A 59 -5.89 0.04 -4.75
CA LYS A 59 -5.30 -1.22 -4.29
C LYS A 59 -4.24 -1.02 -3.21
N MET A 60 -4.21 0.16 -2.61
CA MET A 60 -3.25 0.52 -1.59
C MET A 60 -3.82 0.22 -0.19
N LEU A 61 -3.01 -0.46 0.62
CA LEU A 61 -3.22 -0.69 2.05
C LEU A 61 -2.09 0.04 2.80
N LEU A 62 -2.46 1.08 3.53
CA LEU A 62 -1.54 1.95 4.23
C LEU A 62 -1.62 1.71 5.74
N PHE A 63 -0.50 1.40 6.36
CA PHE A 63 -0.38 1.21 7.80
C PHE A 63 0.22 2.45 8.45
N LEU A 64 -0.52 3.10 9.34
CA LEU A 64 -0.05 4.28 10.05
C LEU A 64 0.09 3.98 11.53
N ASN A 65 1.28 4.23 12.08
CA ASN A 65 1.47 4.19 13.51
C ASN A 65 0.78 5.41 14.15
N GLU A 66 -0.05 5.17 15.17
CA GLU A 66 -0.85 6.19 15.87
C GLU A 66 -0.01 7.34 16.42
N GLN A 67 1.26 7.08 16.76
CA GLN A 67 2.20 8.10 17.23
C GLN A 67 2.51 9.20 16.18
N PHE A 68 2.25 8.94 14.90
CA PHE A 68 2.41 9.91 13.81
C PHE A 68 1.08 10.52 13.35
N VAL A 69 -0.05 10.17 13.98
CA VAL A 69 -1.39 10.63 13.59
C VAL A 69 -1.69 12.03 14.12
N GLU A 70 -1.08 12.46 15.21
CA GLU A 70 -1.27 13.81 15.77
C GLU A 70 -0.64 14.94 14.93
N GLY A 71 0.08 14.62 13.85
CA GLY A 71 0.67 15.58 12.92
C GLY A 71 -0.25 15.99 11.76
N TYR A 72 -0.04 17.19 11.20
CA TYR A 72 -0.78 17.78 10.05
C TYR A 72 -0.92 16.84 8.82
N SER A 73 -0.06 15.84 8.70
CA SER A 73 -0.06 14.82 7.65
C SER A 73 -1.27 13.86 7.70
N SER A 74 -1.93 13.68 8.84
CA SER A 74 -3.09 12.77 8.98
C SER A 74 -4.33 13.30 8.26
N GLN A 75 -4.63 14.60 8.37
CA GLN A 75 -5.77 15.24 7.70
C GLN A 75 -5.68 15.17 6.16
N SER A 76 -4.46 15.23 5.62
CA SER A 76 -4.23 15.14 4.18
C SER A 76 -4.44 13.70 3.68
N LEU A 77 -4.01 12.70 4.46
CA LEU A 77 -4.25 11.28 4.16
C LEU A 77 -5.73 10.92 4.22
N GLU A 78 -6.47 11.45 5.20
CA GLU A 78 -7.93 11.29 5.29
C GLU A 78 -8.68 11.86 4.08
N SER A 79 -8.10 12.85 3.39
CA SER A 79 -8.69 13.39 2.16
C SER A 79 -8.51 12.48 0.93
N ILE A 80 -7.51 11.58 0.98
CA ILE A 80 -7.19 10.62 -0.09
C ILE A 80 -7.82 9.25 0.17
N THR A 81 -8.18 8.95 1.42
CA THR A 81 -8.94 7.76 1.73
C THR A 81 -10.39 7.90 1.30
N SER A 82 -10.90 6.85 0.67
CA SER A 82 -12.31 6.66 0.49
C SER A 82 -12.68 5.25 0.94
N VAL A 83 -13.98 5.02 1.14
CA VAL A 83 -14.50 3.68 1.45
C VAL A 83 -14.11 2.65 0.37
N ILE A 84 -13.81 3.12 -0.84
CA ILE A 84 -13.56 2.29 -2.04
C ILE A 84 -12.06 2.25 -2.38
N SER A 85 -11.24 3.17 -1.85
CA SER A 85 -9.88 3.37 -2.33
C SER A 85 -8.95 3.85 -1.20
N CYS A 86 -7.74 3.29 -1.15
CA CYS A 86 -6.74 3.50 -0.09
C CYS A 86 -7.28 3.19 1.32
N GLN A 87 -7.12 1.93 1.75
CA GLN A 87 -7.49 1.54 3.12
C GLN A 87 -6.38 1.93 4.08
N ILE A 88 -6.68 2.80 5.05
CA ILE A 88 -5.78 3.09 6.17
C ILE A 88 -6.08 2.16 7.34
N ARG A 89 -5.02 1.63 7.93
CA ARG A 89 -5.04 0.83 9.14
C ARG A 89 -4.10 1.45 10.15
N TYR A 90 -4.63 1.73 11.33
CA TYR A 90 -3.85 2.27 12.43
C TYR A 90 -3.31 1.13 13.29
N TYR A 91 -2.12 1.33 13.85
CA TYR A 91 -1.53 0.41 14.82
C TYR A 91 -0.78 1.20 15.90
N GLU A 92 -0.85 0.74 17.14
CA GLU A 92 -0.35 1.50 18.30
C GLU A 92 1.18 1.44 18.45
N ASN A 93 1.81 0.33 18.03
CA ASN A 93 3.22 0.06 18.31
C ASN A 93 3.90 -0.67 17.15
N GLU A 94 5.12 -0.26 16.80
CA GLU A 94 5.94 -0.91 15.76
C GLU A 94 6.25 -2.38 16.05
N ASN A 95 6.14 -2.81 17.31
CA ASN A 95 6.29 -4.21 17.70
C ASN A 95 5.07 -5.08 17.32
N ASP A 96 3.96 -4.49 16.89
CA ASP A 96 2.75 -5.21 16.53
C ASP A 96 2.71 -5.63 15.05
N LEU A 97 3.80 -6.28 14.62
CA LEU A 97 3.93 -6.79 13.25
C LEU A 97 2.93 -7.91 12.95
N GLU A 98 2.43 -8.61 13.97
CA GLU A 98 1.43 -9.67 13.78
C GLU A 98 0.07 -9.10 13.36
N ILE A 99 -0.34 -7.93 13.88
CA ILE A 99 -1.54 -7.25 13.37
C ILE A 99 -1.38 -6.87 11.89
N VAL A 100 -0.25 -6.25 11.53
CA VAL A 100 0.03 -5.86 10.14
C VAL A 100 -0.04 -7.07 9.22
N LYS A 101 0.66 -8.14 9.62
CA LYS A 101 0.69 -9.41 8.89
C LYS A 101 -0.71 -10.00 8.73
N GLN A 102 -1.48 -10.11 9.81
CA GLN A 102 -2.83 -10.68 9.77
C GLN A 102 -3.73 -9.91 8.80
N ILE A 103 -3.73 -8.58 8.88
CA ILE A 103 -4.53 -7.73 8.00
C ILE A 103 -4.09 -7.89 6.53
N VAL A 104 -2.79 -7.91 6.25
CA VAL A 104 -2.28 -8.14 4.90
C VAL A 104 -2.73 -9.49 4.36
N PHE A 105 -2.65 -10.56 5.16
CA PHE A 105 -3.10 -11.89 4.74
C PHE A 105 -4.60 -11.93 4.46
N ASP A 106 -5.41 -11.26 5.28
CA ASP A 106 -6.86 -11.17 5.07
C ASP A 106 -7.19 -10.44 3.76
N GLU A 107 -6.51 -9.32 3.46
CA GLU A 107 -6.70 -8.61 2.19
C GLU A 107 -6.22 -9.43 0.97
N VAL A 108 -5.07 -10.11 1.07
CA VAL A 108 -4.60 -11.02 0.02
C VAL A 108 -5.62 -12.14 -0.24
N GLN A 109 -6.23 -12.68 0.82
CA GLN A 109 -7.25 -13.71 0.72
C GLN A 109 -8.51 -13.19 0.04
N LYS A 110 -8.99 -12.00 0.39
CA LYS A 110 -10.13 -11.34 -0.27
C LYS A 110 -9.86 -11.12 -1.76
N VAL A 111 -8.68 -10.60 -2.12
CA VAL A 111 -8.28 -10.40 -3.52
C VAL A 111 -8.27 -11.72 -4.27
N ARG A 112 -7.77 -12.80 -3.66
CA ARG A 112 -7.77 -14.14 -4.26
C ARG A 112 -9.19 -14.64 -4.52
N GLU A 113 -10.07 -14.52 -3.54
CA GLU A 113 -11.47 -14.96 -3.64
C GLU A 113 -12.22 -14.17 -4.71
N MET A 114 -12.05 -12.84 -4.75
CA MET A 114 -12.61 -11.99 -5.80
C MET A 114 -12.13 -12.42 -7.18
N LYS A 115 -10.82 -12.65 -7.34
CA LYS A 115 -10.27 -13.15 -8.60
C LYS A 115 -10.85 -14.50 -8.98
N PHE A 116 -10.97 -15.44 -8.04
CA PHE A 116 -11.57 -16.75 -8.29
C PHE A 116 -13.02 -16.63 -8.78
N ILE A 117 -13.84 -15.80 -8.11
CA ILE A 117 -15.23 -15.56 -8.50
C ILE A 117 -15.33 -14.92 -9.90
N LEU A 118 -14.45 -13.97 -10.21
CA LEU A 118 -14.46 -13.24 -11.49
C LEU A 118 -13.88 -14.07 -12.65
N SER A 119 -12.85 -14.88 -12.40
CA SER A 119 -12.25 -15.77 -13.39
C SER A 119 -13.04 -17.06 -13.62
N GLY A 120 -13.92 -17.44 -12.70
CA GLY A 120 -14.88 -18.54 -12.88
C GLY A 120 -16.14 -18.19 -13.70
N ARG A 121 -16.22 -16.96 -14.26
CA ARG A 121 -17.35 -16.48 -15.08
C ARG A 121 -17.07 -16.38 -16.59
N TYR A 122 -16.00 -17.01 -17.09
CA TYR A 122 -15.73 -17.18 -18.52
C TYR A 122 -15.40 -18.62 -18.86
#